data_AF-A0A0S8JXJ0-F1
#
_entry.id   AF-A0A0S8JXJ0-F1
#
_cell.length_a   1.000
_cell.length_b   1.000
_cell.length_c   1.000
_cell.angle_alpha   90.00
_cell.angle_beta   90.00
_cell.angle_gamma   90.00
#
_symmetry.space_group_name_H-M   'P 1'
#
loop_
_entity.id
_entity.type
_entity.pdbx_description
1 polymer ?
#
loop_
_entity_poly.entity_id
_entity_poly.type
_entity_poly.pdbx_seq_one_letter_code
_entity_poly.pdbx_strand_id
1 'polypeptide(L)'
;TFRDRVIRDGRYKVYIDTLKKIHRIYDLEKDPYGTINLIEDLQLDQPLMEKFRSVLDGLPQEDPHPRYERLNKRIYDIPPEDLNSLSRRIHRSYQNMLWLATSQEYVDLQE
;
A
#
# COMPACT_ATOMS: atom_id res chain seq x y z
N THR A 1 -16.43 -2.69 9.83
CA THR A 1 -16.32 -3.84 8.89
C THR A 1 -15.04 -4.62 9.14
N PHE A 2 -15.02 -5.92 8.88
CA PHE A 2 -13.82 -6.75 8.91
C PHE A 2 -13.11 -6.68 7.56
N ARG A 3 -11.79 -6.49 7.55
CA ARG A 3 -11.00 -6.46 6.31
C ARG A 3 -10.50 -7.85 5.94
N ASP A 4 -10.19 -8.04 4.66
CA ASP A 4 -9.50 -9.23 4.20
C ASP A 4 -8.15 -9.36 4.92
N ARG A 5 -7.82 -10.58 5.36
CA ARG A 5 -6.61 -10.88 6.11
C ARG A 5 -5.96 -12.16 5.63
N VAL A 6 -4.67 -12.27 5.91
CA VAL A 6 -3.93 -13.51 5.74
C VAL A 6 -3.37 -13.92 7.10
N ILE A 7 -3.71 -15.12 7.54
CA ILE A 7 -3.09 -15.75 8.70
C ILE A 7 -2.12 -16.81 8.18
N ARG A 8 -0.92 -16.83 8.73
CA ARG A 8 0.12 -17.76 8.32
C ARG A 8 0.72 -18.41 9.56
N ASP A 9 0.99 -19.71 9.46
CA ASP A 9 1.91 -20.39 10.36
C ASP A 9 3.20 -20.80 9.61
N GLY A 10 4.02 -21.67 10.19
CA GLY A 10 5.26 -22.12 9.54
C GLY A 10 5.02 -22.75 8.17
N ARG A 11 3.95 -23.53 8.04
CA ARG A 11 3.67 -24.40 6.90
C ARG A 11 2.51 -23.92 6.02
N TYR A 12 1.48 -23.34 6.61
CA TYR A 12 0.24 -23.00 5.90
C TYR A 12 -0.02 -21.50 5.86
N LYS A 13 -0.55 -21.04 4.72
CA LYS A 13 -1.04 -19.68 4.51
C LYS A 13 -2.53 -19.69 4.21
N VAL A 14 -3.29 -18.95 5.01
CA VAL A 14 -4.75 -18.96 5.02
C VAL A 14 -5.28 -17.57 4.74
N TYR A 15 -6.16 -17.46 3.74
CA TYR A 15 -6.81 -16.21 3.37
C TYR A 15 -8.22 -16.16 3.91
N ILE A 16 -8.57 -15.00 4.47
CA ILE A 16 -9.85 -14.74 5.12
C ILE A 16 -10.49 -13.55 4.42
N ASP A 17 -11.78 -13.67 4.14
CA ASP A 17 -12.58 -12.63 3.51
C ASP A 17 -13.17 -11.63 4.52
N THR A 18 -13.82 -10.59 4.00
CA THR A 18 -14.59 -9.61 4.79
C THR A 18 -15.75 -10.21 5.61
N LEU A 19 -16.17 -11.45 5.33
CA LEU A 19 -17.20 -12.17 6.09
C LEU A 19 -16.60 -13.05 7.20
N LYS A 20 -15.30 -12.89 7.50
CA LYS A 20 -14.57 -13.70 8.49
C LYS A 20 -14.49 -15.19 8.12
N LYS A 21 -14.61 -15.53 6.84
CA LYS A 21 -14.55 -16.91 6.34
C LYS A 21 -13.21 -17.19 5.68
N ILE A 22 -12.70 -18.38 5.97
CA ILE A 22 -11.54 -18.93 5.28
C ILE A 22 -11.99 -19.35 3.88
N HIS A 23 -11.35 -18.82 2.84
CA HIS A 23 -11.71 -19.13 1.45
C HIS A 23 -10.53 -19.67 0.62
N ARG A 24 -9.28 -19.53 1.08
CA ARG A 24 -8.10 -20.15 0.45
C ARG A 24 -7.09 -20.62 1.47
N ILE A 25 -6.46 -21.75 1.19
CA ILE A 25 -5.42 -22.36 2.03
C ILE A 25 -4.31 -22.87 1.12
N TYR A 26 -3.07 -22.62 1.48
CA TYR A 26 -1.88 -23.07 0.74
C TYR A 26 -0.89 -23.74 1.69
N ASP A 27 -0.37 -24.90 1.29
CA ASP A 27 0.76 -25.58 1.96
C ASP A 27 2.07 -25.08 1.36
N LEU A 28 2.79 -24.27 2.11
CA LEU A 28 4.01 -23.61 1.68
C LEU A 28 5.25 -24.51 1.75
N GLU A 29 5.19 -25.66 2.42
CA GLU A 29 6.28 -26.64 2.35
C GLU A 29 6.29 -27.34 0.99
N LYS A 30 5.10 -27.68 0.47
CA LYS A 30 4.94 -28.36 -0.81
C LYS A 30 4.85 -27.38 -1.98
N ASP A 31 4.22 -26.23 -1.77
CA ASP A 31 3.99 -25.20 -2.77
C ASP A 31 4.33 -23.81 -2.21
N PRO A 32 5.64 -23.44 -2.19
CA PRO A 32 6.10 -22.15 -1.68
C PRO A 32 5.49 -20.94 -2.41
N TYR A 33 5.08 -21.12 -3.67
CA TYR A 33 4.50 -20.06 -4.50
C TYR A 33 2.99 -19.89 -4.28
N GLY A 34 2.32 -20.82 -3.59
CA GLY A 34 0.89 -20.72 -3.27
C GLY A 34 0.00 -20.72 -4.51
N THR A 35 0.27 -21.64 -5.42
CA THR A 35 -0.49 -21.85 -6.66
C THR A 35 -1.68 -22.81 -6.46
N ILE A 36 -1.54 -23.82 -5.61
CA ILE A 36 -2.53 -24.87 -5.39
C ILE A 36 -3.36 -24.55 -4.15
N ASN A 37 -4.63 -24.18 -4.35
CA ASN A 37 -5.58 -23.94 -3.27
C ASN A 37 -6.12 -25.26 -2.70
N LEU A 38 -5.95 -25.46 -1.41
CA LEU A 38 -6.32 -26.69 -0.69
C LEU A 38 -7.70 -26.60 0.00
N ILE A 39 -8.45 -25.50 -0.16
CA ILE A 39 -9.72 -25.29 0.55
C ILE A 39 -10.80 -26.34 0.19
N GLU A 40 -10.77 -26.86 -1.03
CA GLU A 40 -11.72 -27.86 -1.54
C GLU A 40 -11.18 -29.30 -1.42
N ASP A 41 -9.93 -29.47 -0.97
CA ASP A 41 -9.32 -30.79 -0.84
C ASP A 41 -9.96 -31.53 0.35
N LEU A 42 -10.54 -32.70 0.07
CA LEU A 42 -11.19 -33.56 1.06
C LEU A 42 -10.23 -34.07 2.13
N GLN A 43 -8.91 -34.02 1.85
CA GLN A 43 -7.83 -34.44 2.75
C GLN A 43 -7.36 -33.34 3.70
N LEU A 44 -7.96 -32.14 3.65
CA LEU A 44 -7.56 -31.07 4.55
C LEU A 44 -7.90 -31.45 6.00
N ASP A 45 -6.84 -31.65 6.78
CA ASP A 45 -6.89 -32.13 8.16
C ASP A 45 -7.78 -31.21 9.03
N GLN A 46 -8.87 -31.73 9.60
CA GLN A 46 -9.80 -30.95 10.43
C GLN A 46 -9.11 -30.17 11.58
N PRO A 47 -8.11 -30.73 12.29
CA PRO A 47 -7.31 -30.01 13.28
C PRO A 47 -6.63 -28.74 12.75
N LEU A 48 -6.21 -28.73 11.48
CA LEU A 48 -5.62 -27.54 10.85
C LEU A 48 -6.66 -26.43 10.74
N MET A 49 -7.87 -26.78 10.30
CA MET A 49 -8.98 -25.82 10.19
C MET A 49 -9.40 -25.30 11.56
N GLU A 50 -9.49 -26.17 12.56
CA GLU A 50 -9.81 -25.78 13.93
C GLU A 50 -8.78 -24.83 14.52
N LYS A 51 -7.48 -25.06 14.27
CA LYS A 51 -6.41 -24.16 14.69
C LYS A 51 -6.61 -22.74 14.15
N PHE A 52 -6.85 -22.59 12.85
CA PHE A 52 -7.04 -21.27 12.25
C PHE A 52 -8.38 -20.63 12.65
N ARG A 53 -9.43 -21.43 12.83
CA ARG A 53 -10.71 -20.96 13.39
C ARG A 53 -10.55 -20.41 14.79
N SER A 54 -9.81 -21.10 15.67
CA SER A 54 -9.53 -20.62 17.02
C SER A 54 -8.85 -19.24 17.02
N VAL A 55 -7.89 -19.02 16.11
CA VAL A 55 -7.26 -17.70 15.95
C VAL A 55 -8.27 -16.66 15.43
N LEU A 56 -9.11 -17.02 14.47
CA LEU A 56 -10.15 -16.14 13.92
C LEU A 56 -11.21 -15.75 14.94
N ASP A 57 -11.60 -16.67 15.82
CA ASP A 57 -12.58 -16.46 16.88
C ASP A 57 -12.04 -15.47 17.93
N GLY A 58 -10.73 -15.41 18.12
CA GLY A 58 -10.06 -14.42 18.96
C GLY A 58 -10.01 -13.00 18.37
N LEU A 59 -10.28 -12.83 17.07
CA LEU A 59 -10.27 -11.51 16.43
C LEU A 59 -11.59 -10.75 16.66
N PRO A 60 -11.59 -9.42 16.71
CA PRO A 60 -12.82 -8.63 16.79
C PRO A 60 -13.71 -8.88 15.57
N GLN A 61 -15.03 -8.71 15.73
CA GLN A 61 -15.99 -8.82 14.62
C GLN A 61 -15.82 -7.72 13.57
N GLU A 62 -15.34 -6.55 14.00
CA GLU A 62 -15.04 -5.42 13.14
C GLU A 62 -13.65 -4.87 13.42
N ASP A 63 -12.96 -4.42 12.37
CA ASP A 63 -11.66 -3.81 12.54
C ASP A 63 -11.80 -2.38 13.10
N PRO A 64 -10.94 -2.00 14.06
CA PRO A 64 -10.91 -0.63 14.56
C PRO A 64 -10.39 0.29 13.45
N HIS A 65 -11.29 1.04 12.83
CA HIS A 65 -10.95 2.06 11.86
C HIS A 65 -10.71 3.38 12.61
N PRO A 66 -9.50 3.94 12.60
CA PRO A 66 -9.28 5.25 13.18
C PRO A 66 -10.09 6.30 12.40
N ARG A 67 -10.82 7.13 13.14
CA ARG A 67 -11.40 8.36 12.58
C ARG A 67 -10.33 9.43 12.66
N TYR A 68 -9.67 9.71 11.54
CA TYR A 68 -8.70 10.79 11.47
C TYR A 68 -9.44 12.12 11.45
N GLU A 69 -9.17 12.95 12.45
CA GLU A 69 -9.60 14.33 12.47
C GLU A 69 -8.51 15.20 11.84
N ARG A 70 -8.92 16.19 11.05
CA ARG A 70 -7.98 17.15 10.50
C ARG A 70 -7.40 17.97 11.66
N LEU A 71 -6.08 18.00 11.74
CA LEU A 71 -5.38 18.83 12.72
C LEU A 71 -5.61 20.31 12.38
N ASN A 72 -5.73 21.15 13.40
CA ASN A 72 -5.83 22.59 13.20
C ASN A 72 -4.59 23.12 12.47
N LYS A 73 -4.81 24.06 11.54
CA LYS A 73 -3.84 24.74 10.65
C LYS A 73 -2.37 24.46 11.01
N ARG A 74 -1.81 23.40 10.44
CA ARG A 74 -0.37 23.13 10.53
C ARG A 74 0.36 24.04 9.56
N ILE A 75 1.63 24.32 9.86
CA ILE A 75 2.54 25.07 8.96
C ILE A 75 2.70 24.41 7.58
N TYR A 76 2.36 23.13 7.47
CA TYR A 76 2.42 22.34 6.24
C TYR A 76 1.08 22.22 5.51
N ASP A 77 -0.02 22.75 6.08
CA ASP A 77 -1.34 22.77 5.43
C ASP A 77 -1.44 23.91 4.41
N ILE A 78 -0.51 23.94 3.46
CA ILE A 78 -0.41 24.95 2.41
C ILE A 78 -1.26 24.47 1.23
N PRO A 79 -2.22 25.27 0.72
CA PRO A 79 -3.02 24.87 -0.44
C PRO A 79 -2.13 24.71 -1.69
N PRO A 80 -2.48 23.79 -2.60
CA PRO A 80 -1.69 23.54 -3.81
C PRO A 80 -1.45 24.79 -4.66
N GLU A 81 -2.40 25.73 -4.68
CA GLU A 81 -2.31 27.00 -5.41
C GLU A 81 -1.14 27.86 -4.90
N ASP A 82 -0.99 27.94 -3.57
CA ASP A 82 0.09 28.68 -2.92
C ASP A 82 1.44 28.01 -3.18
N LEU A 83 1.53 26.68 -3.06
CA LEU A 83 2.74 25.92 -3.40
C LEU A 83 3.17 26.13 -4.85
N ASN A 84 2.22 26.09 -5.79
CA ASN A 84 2.46 26.33 -7.21
C ASN A 84 2.85 27.78 -7.51
N SER A 85 2.44 28.75 -6.70
CA SER A 85 2.90 30.14 -6.82
C SER A 85 4.36 30.29 -6.35
N LEU A 86 4.71 29.64 -5.23
CA LEU A 86 6.06 29.64 -4.65
C LEU A 86 7.06 28.97 -5.59
N SER A 87 6.70 27.82 -6.18
CA SER A 87 7.55 27.11 -7.13
C SER A 87 7.82 27.92 -8.41
N ARG A 88 6.79 28.58 -8.97
CA ARG A 88 6.94 29.48 -10.12
C ARG A 88 7.83 30.67 -9.82
N ARG A 89 7.77 31.21 -8.60
CA ARG A 89 8.64 32.31 -8.17
C ARG A 89 10.12 31.89 -8.14
N ILE A 90 10.41 30.68 -7.65
CA ILE A 90 11.77 30.11 -7.64
C ILE A 90 12.23 29.79 -9.08
N HIS A 91 11.35 29.27 -9.93
CA HIS A 91 11.66 29.06 -11.36
C HIS A 91 11.93 30.37 -12.10
N ARG A 92 11.20 31.44 -11.79
CA ARG A 92 11.46 32.77 -12.35
C ARG A 92 12.80 33.34 -11.91
N SER A 93 13.25 33.12 -10.67
CA SER A 93 14.60 33.56 -10.27
C SER A 93 15.71 32.77 -10.96
N TYR A 94 15.51 31.48 -11.25
CA TYR A 94 16.44 30.70 -12.08
C TYR A 94 16.42 31.14 -13.55
N GLN A 95 15.25 31.50 -14.10
CA GLN A 95 15.12 32.10 -15.43
C GLN A 95 15.75 33.51 -15.49
N ASN A 96 15.73 34.27 -14.40
CA ASN A 96 16.41 35.57 -14.30
C ASN A 96 17.94 35.42 -14.12
N MET A 97 18.45 34.24 -13.78
CA MET A 97 19.88 33.91 -13.84
C MET A 97 20.32 33.36 -15.20
N LEU A 98 19.36 33.05 -16.10
CA LEU A 98 19.64 32.75 -17.50
C LEU A 98 19.77 34.07 -18.29
N TRP A 99 20.76 34.87 -17.91
CA TRP A 99 21.42 35.80 -18.83
C TRP A 99 22.64 35.08 -19.44
N LEU A 100 22.46 33.88 -19.99
CA LEU A 100 23.54 33.12 -20.61
C LEU A 100 22.99 32.44 -21.87
N ALA A 101 23.16 33.18 -22.97
CA ALA A 101 23.03 32.82 -24.37
C ALA A 101 21.74 32.10 -24.81
N THR A 102 20.96 32.76 -25.66
CA THR A 102 20.04 32.06 -26.56
C THR A 102 20.83 31.06 -27.42
N SER A 103 20.22 29.94 -27.85
CA SER A 103 20.97 28.92 -28.62
C SER A 103 21.62 29.48 -29.90
N GLN A 104 21.08 30.58 -30.44
CA GLN A 104 21.67 31.35 -31.54
C GLN A 104 23.05 31.95 -31.17
N GLU A 105 23.17 32.60 -30.00
CA GLU A 105 24.43 33.22 -29.56
C GLU A 105 25.54 32.18 -29.28
N TYR A 106 25.17 30.93 -28.99
CA TYR A 106 26.12 29.81 -28.88
C TYR A 106 26.66 29.35 -30.25
N VAL A 107 25.85 29.46 -31.31
CA VAL A 107 26.25 29.06 -32.67
C VAL A 107 27.17 30.11 -33.28
N ASP A 108 26.88 31.40 -33.10
CA ASP A 108 27.67 32.51 -33.65
C ASP A 108 29.07 32.67 -33.03
N LEU A 109 29.33 32.03 -31.88
CA LEU A 109 30.66 31.99 -31.23
C LEU A 109 31.55 30.83 -31.70
N GLN A 110 31.01 29.91 -32.51
CA GLN A 110 31.72 28.74 -33.03
C GLN A 110 32.23 28.92 -34.48
N GLU A 111 31.96 30.07 -35.10
CA GLU A 111 32.55 30.51 -36.37
C GLU A 111 33.72 31.49 -36.13
#